data_AF-D8J7Y2-F1
#
_entry.id   AF-D8J7Y2-F1
#
_cell.length_a   1.000
_cell.length_b   1.000
_cell.length_c   1.000
_cell.angle_alpha   90.00
_cell.angle_beta   90.00
_cell.angle_gamma   90.00
#
_symmetry.space_group_name_H-M   'P 1'
#
loop_
_entity.id
_entity.type
_entity.pdbx_description
1 polymer ?
#
loop_
_entity_poly.entity_id
_entity_poly.type
_entity_poly.pdbx_seq_one_letter_code
_entity_poly.pdbx_strand_id
1 'polypeptide(L)'
;MDEDTGDGFPIDRRDLLRLGGAGLALGLTGCTDRGAGEESGANGSGSGDEPSMAVVEAAVSASTVTTEETLEVRATVENRGDSEGTFYAELRMDEVIVKTESVTVAPGAEETVTFSGTFAEPGEYAVDVNGEPAGTVVVERPPPAFEVREATLDRRTVAVGGELTVTATIANVGGQAGTYAAELRVDGRSVTSREVRVEAGAEETVTLTHAFDAPGRYEIGVGATVVDTIRVAPPAAFEITATELDRARIGVGERVEVRATVTNVGNLEGTTGIELRRDGEVVARREVTLAPAETVTVHMPVEFSEAGAYELAVAATDRAVGAPRGVGTVYVRACSTAVSETVTVGSRSAEEYAFDLRENAMITVVSRTREGVDPTLTVVGPSGERLIEGANGTEIRERVTTRAAGRYTVRLDNGAVLPWRSGTWAVEIERCTW
;
A
#
# COMPACT_ATOMS: atom_id res chain seq x y z
N MET A 1 25.16 -13.57 81.34
CA MET A 1 25.68 -14.41 80.26
C MET A 1 25.14 -13.82 78.98
N ASP A 2 25.89 -12.86 78.43
CA ASP A 2 26.63 -12.99 77.15
C ASP A 2 25.90 -13.71 76.02
N GLU A 3 25.93 -13.34 74.74
CA GLU A 3 26.63 -12.35 73.89
C GLU A 3 25.89 -12.47 72.53
N ASP A 4 25.55 -11.37 71.86
CA ASP A 4 26.17 -10.87 70.61
C ASP A 4 25.81 -11.57 69.28
N THR A 5 25.80 -10.75 68.22
CA THR A 5 25.75 -11.00 66.76
C THR A 5 24.37 -11.32 66.17
N GLY A 6 23.88 -10.68 65.10
CA GLY A 6 24.40 -9.72 64.15
C GLY A 6 23.48 -9.77 62.92
N ASP A 7 23.25 -8.64 62.24
CA ASP A 7 23.26 -8.53 60.77
C ASP A 7 22.71 -7.16 60.34
N GLY A 8 23.64 -6.31 59.94
CA GLY A 8 23.36 -5.04 59.28
C GLY A 8 22.99 -5.26 57.82
N PHE A 9 21.89 -4.65 57.41
CA PHE A 9 21.63 -4.35 56.00
C PHE A 9 22.38 -3.07 55.63
N PRO A 10 23.14 -3.04 54.51
CA PRO A 10 23.72 -1.80 54.03
C PRO A 10 22.58 -0.93 53.49
N ILE A 11 22.28 0.17 54.18
CA ILE A 11 21.45 1.23 53.62
C ILE A 11 22.38 2.00 52.69
N ASP A 12 22.30 1.70 51.40
CA ASP A 12 22.88 2.51 50.33
C ASP A 12 22.21 3.89 50.38
N ARG A 13 22.79 4.82 51.16
CA ARG A 13 22.40 6.22 51.19
C ARG A 13 22.91 6.88 49.91
N ARG A 14 22.20 6.65 48.82
CA ARG A 14 22.12 7.64 47.74
C ARG A 14 21.34 8.84 48.30
N ASP A 15 22.06 9.69 49.03
CA ASP A 15 21.60 11.01 49.44
C ASP A 15 21.42 11.86 48.17
N LEU A 16 20.24 11.73 47.55
CA LEU A 16 19.76 12.67 46.54
C LEU A 16 19.37 13.97 47.26
N LEU A 17 20.35 14.85 47.46
CA LEU A 17 20.08 16.22 47.87
C LEU A 17 19.40 16.98 46.73
N ARG A 18 18.19 17.47 47.01
CA ARG A 18 17.48 18.45 46.21
C ARG A 18 17.85 19.83 46.72
N LEU A 19 18.78 20.51 46.04
CA LEU A 19 19.10 21.91 46.30
C LEU A 19 18.00 22.76 45.66
N GLY A 20 17.28 23.56 46.47
CA GLY A 20 16.19 24.42 46.00
C GLY A 20 14.80 23.85 46.25
N GLY A 21 14.31 24.03 47.47
CA GLY A 21 12.88 23.93 47.76
C GLY A 21 12.63 24.81 48.97
N ALA A 22 11.79 25.84 48.81
CA ALA A 22 11.38 26.72 49.90
C ALA A 22 10.63 25.91 50.98
N GLY A 23 11.39 25.32 51.90
CA GLY A 23 10.89 24.58 53.05
C GLY A 23 10.66 25.52 54.23
N LEU A 24 9.38 25.85 54.43
CA LEU A 24 8.74 26.32 55.66
C LEU A 24 9.68 26.46 56.88
N ALA A 25 9.92 27.71 57.27
CA ALA A 25 10.43 28.06 58.58
C ALA A 25 9.50 27.50 59.68
N LEU A 26 9.95 26.44 60.35
CA LEU A 26 9.47 26.09 61.68
C LEU A 26 10.42 26.76 62.67
N GLY A 27 9.93 27.81 63.31
CA GLY A 27 10.64 28.50 64.37
C GLY A 27 10.89 27.58 65.56
N LEU A 28 12.11 27.68 66.10
CA LEU A 28 12.40 27.30 67.47
C LEU A 28 12.90 28.53 68.21
N THR A 29 12.00 29.05 69.04
CA THR A 29 12.24 30.08 70.05
C THR A 29 12.83 29.44 71.30
N GLY A 30 13.85 30.09 71.90
CA GLY A 30 14.33 29.85 73.28
C GLY A 30 15.84 29.57 73.31
N CYS A 31 16.70 30.27 74.04
CA CYS A 31 16.51 31.17 75.17
C CYS A 31 17.55 32.31 75.13
N THR A 32 17.14 33.47 75.62
CA THR A 32 17.99 34.58 76.06
C THR A 32 18.81 34.17 77.29
N ASP A 33 20.06 34.61 77.38
CA ASP A 33 20.64 34.98 78.67
C ASP A 33 21.28 36.37 78.61
N ARG A 34 20.90 37.21 79.56
CA ARG A 34 21.42 38.54 79.86
C ARG A 34 21.89 38.47 81.31
N GLY A 35 23.20 38.50 81.52
CA GLY A 35 23.82 38.74 82.82
C GLY A 35 24.93 39.77 82.67
N ALA A 36 24.74 40.96 83.25
CA ALA A 36 25.73 42.03 83.31
C ALA A 36 26.55 41.94 84.61
N GLY A 37 27.80 42.42 84.57
CA GLY A 37 28.38 43.18 85.68
C GLY A 37 29.63 42.64 86.39
N GLU A 38 30.75 43.27 86.04
CA GLU A 38 31.84 43.76 86.91
C GLU A 38 33.04 42.87 87.28
N GLU A 39 34.19 43.56 87.21
CA GLU A 39 35.57 43.11 87.27
C GLU A 39 36.02 42.56 88.63
N SER A 40 36.91 41.58 88.61
CA SER A 40 38.17 41.69 89.37
C SER A 40 39.24 40.79 88.73
N GLY A 41 40.40 41.40 88.45
CA GLY A 41 41.50 40.77 87.74
C GLY A 41 42.20 39.68 88.53
N ALA A 42 42.52 38.59 87.83
CA ALA A 42 43.67 37.75 88.13
C ALA A 42 44.47 37.60 86.83
N ASN A 43 45.69 38.12 86.89
CA ASN A 43 46.70 38.09 85.84
C ASN A 43 47.14 36.64 85.61
N GLY A 44 46.72 36.06 84.49
CA GLY A 44 47.11 34.73 84.04
C GLY A 44 47.21 34.76 82.51
N SER A 45 48.39 35.12 82.00
CA SER A 45 48.75 35.03 80.59
C SER A 45 48.82 33.56 80.17
N GLY A 46 47.67 32.98 79.84
CA GLY A 46 47.54 31.75 79.06
C GLY A 46 47.19 32.14 77.63
N SER A 47 48.20 32.33 76.78
CA SER A 47 48.03 32.29 75.33
C SER A 47 47.73 30.84 74.95
N GLY A 48 46.46 30.45 75.06
CA GLY A 48 46.01 29.10 74.72
C GLY A 48 45.85 28.98 73.21
N ASP A 49 46.64 28.10 72.59
CA ASP A 49 46.21 26.82 72.01
C ASP A 49 44.74 26.70 71.56
N GLU A 50 44.18 27.71 70.88
CA GLU A 50 42.86 27.62 70.24
C GLU A 50 43.01 27.47 68.71
N PRO A 51 42.23 26.59 68.05
CA PRO A 51 42.22 26.51 66.59
C PRO A 51 41.69 27.83 66.00
N SER A 52 42.29 28.28 64.90
CA SER A 52 41.89 29.48 64.17
C SER A 52 41.65 29.13 62.70
N MET A 53 40.44 28.67 62.40
CA MET A 53 40.08 28.11 61.10
C MET A 53 39.25 29.08 60.27
N ALA A 54 39.58 29.20 58.98
CA ALA A 54 38.81 29.97 58.01
C ALA A 54 38.83 29.30 56.64
N VAL A 55 37.77 29.50 55.85
CA VAL A 55 37.79 29.18 54.42
C VAL A 55 38.66 30.23 53.73
N VAL A 56 39.64 29.79 52.94
CA VAL A 56 40.59 30.69 52.24
C VAL A 56 40.43 30.66 50.72
N GLU A 57 39.76 29.64 50.20
CA GLU A 57 39.43 29.49 48.80
C GLU A 57 38.15 28.66 48.67
N ALA A 58 37.26 29.05 47.77
CA ALA A 58 36.13 28.23 47.36
C ALA A 58 35.92 28.33 45.85
N ALA A 59 35.50 27.23 45.23
CA ALA A 59 35.25 27.18 43.79
C ALA A 59 34.17 26.17 43.43
N VAL A 60 33.29 26.57 42.51
CA VAL A 60 32.35 25.67 41.83
C VAL A 60 33.04 24.96 40.64
N SER A 61 32.63 23.72 40.36
CA SER A 61 33.21 22.92 39.26
C SER A 61 32.75 23.38 37.87
N ALA A 62 31.62 24.07 37.78
CA ALA A 62 31.05 24.61 36.55
C ALA A 62 30.21 25.86 36.86
N SER A 63 30.18 26.80 35.92
CA SER A 63 29.30 28.00 36.01
C SER A 63 27.92 27.78 35.39
N THR A 64 27.72 26.67 34.67
CA THR A 64 26.45 26.30 34.04
C THR A 64 26.23 24.81 34.18
N VAL A 65 25.07 24.39 34.67
CA VAL A 65 24.65 22.99 34.78
C VAL A 65 23.17 22.85 34.46
N THR A 66 22.67 21.65 34.17
CA THR A 66 21.23 21.37 34.14
C THR A 66 20.73 20.85 35.49
N THR A 67 19.42 20.81 35.69
CA THR A 67 18.79 20.20 36.89
C THR A 67 19.10 18.69 37.05
N GLU A 68 19.61 18.02 36.01
CA GLU A 68 20.01 16.60 36.05
C GLU A 68 21.53 16.41 36.27
N GLU A 69 22.32 17.47 36.13
CA GLU A 69 23.77 17.43 36.33
C GLU A 69 24.13 17.68 37.80
N THR A 70 25.21 17.04 38.25
CA THR A 70 25.73 17.24 39.60
C THR A 70 26.77 18.36 39.57
N LEU A 71 26.61 19.35 40.43
CA LEU A 71 27.61 20.38 40.70
C LEU A 71 28.50 19.93 41.85
N GLU A 72 29.81 20.15 41.72
CA GLU A 72 30.77 19.98 42.81
C GLU A 72 31.26 21.36 43.28
N VAL A 73 31.33 21.57 44.60
CA VAL A 73 31.87 22.78 45.22
C VAL A 73 33.00 22.38 46.15
N ARG A 74 34.19 22.92 45.94
CA ARG A 74 35.36 22.66 46.79
C ARG A 74 35.70 23.91 47.58
N ALA A 75 36.03 23.74 48.85
CA ALA A 75 36.50 24.81 49.71
C ALA A 75 37.74 24.36 50.50
N THR A 76 38.75 25.22 50.56
CA THR A 76 39.99 24.99 51.32
C THR A 76 39.88 25.69 52.66
N VAL A 77 39.98 24.93 53.75
CA VAL A 77 39.95 25.41 55.13
C VAL A 77 41.36 25.39 55.68
N GLU A 78 41.87 26.55 56.12
CA GLU A 78 43.20 26.70 56.73
C GLU A 78 43.05 26.88 58.24
N ASN A 79 43.80 26.11 59.04
CA ASN A 79 43.92 26.33 60.49
C ASN A 79 45.23 27.05 60.82
N ARG A 80 45.13 28.34 61.14
CA ARG A 80 46.27 29.19 61.56
C ARG A 80 46.49 29.20 63.07
N GLY A 81 45.70 28.44 63.83
CA GLY A 81 45.87 28.27 65.26
C GLY A 81 46.91 27.20 65.60
N ASP A 82 47.30 27.15 66.87
CA ASP A 82 48.32 26.22 67.36
C ASP A 82 47.74 24.87 67.85
N SER A 83 46.41 24.71 67.79
CA SER A 83 45.67 23.49 68.17
C SER A 83 44.84 22.93 67.01
N GLU A 84 44.65 21.61 67.00
CA GLU A 84 43.71 20.93 66.11
C GLU A 84 42.27 21.36 66.42
N GLY A 85 41.45 21.52 65.39
CA GLY A 85 40.04 21.87 65.53
C GLY A 85 39.15 21.24 64.46
N THR A 86 37.87 21.11 64.77
CA THR A 86 36.83 20.72 63.79
C THR A 86 36.11 21.96 63.28
N PHE A 87 36.20 22.21 61.97
CA PHE A 87 35.49 23.26 61.27
C PHE A 87 34.19 22.73 60.65
N TYR A 88 33.10 23.47 60.77
CA TYR A 88 31.84 23.17 60.10
C TYR A 88 31.68 24.09 58.88
N ALA A 89 31.96 23.52 57.71
CA ALA A 89 31.81 24.22 56.44
C ALA A 89 30.33 24.23 56.02
N GLU A 90 29.75 25.41 55.88
CA GLU A 90 28.37 25.67 55.47
C GLU A 90 28.34 26.10 54.00
N LEU A 91 27.88 25.23 53.11
CA LEU A 91 27.58 25.59 51.73
C LEU A 91 26.28 26.38 51.68
N ARG A 92 26.35 27.56 51.06
CA ARG A 92 25.20 28.46 50.86
C ARG A 92 24.90 28.66 49.38
N MET A 93 23.62 28.72 49.08
CA MET A 93 23.06 29.07 47.77
C MET A 93 22.10 30.24 47.99
N ASP A 94 22.38 31.40 47.40
CA ASP A 94 21.63 32.64 47.61
C ASP A 94 21.40 32.94 49.10
N GLU A 95 22.47 32.90 49.89
CA GLU A 95 22.50 33.13 51.34
C GLU A 95 21.80 32.06 52.20
N VAL A 96 21.19 31.03 51.59
CA VAL A 96 20.55 29.92 52.31
C VAL A 96 21.54 28.77 52.48
N ILE A 97 21.78 28.34 53.72
CA ILE A 97 22.58 27.15 54.01
C ILE A 97 21.84 25.91 53.48
N VAL A 98 22.42 25.27 52.48
CA VAL A 98 21.84 24.08 51.84
C VAL A 98 22.49 22.78 52.29
N LYS A 99 23.74 22.85 52.78
CA LYS A 99 24.48 21.69 53.27
C LYS A 99 25.56 22.13 54.25
N THR A 100 25.83 21.31 55.26
CA THR A 100 26.94 21.52 56.21
C THR A 100 27.76 20.24 56.29
N GLU A 101 29.08 20.35 56.19
CA GLU A 101 30.03 19.24 56.34
C GLU A 101 31.11 19.65 57.36
N SER A 102 31.60 18.71 58.16
CA SER A 102 32.67 18.99 59.12
C SER A 102 34.00 18.45 58.64
N VAL A 103 35.08 19.21 58.86
CA VAL A 103 36.46 18.78 58.59
C VAL A 103 37.33 19.05 59.82
N THR A 104 38.25 18.15 60.15
CA THR A 104 39.22 18.37 61.24
C THR A 104 40.54 18.77 60.62
N VAL A 105 41.12 19.89 61.08
CA VAL A 105 42.31 20.50 60.49
C VAL A 105 43.38 20.66 61.56
N ALA A 106 44.53 20.04 61.34
CA ALA A 106 45.69 20.13 62.23
C ALA A 106 46.28 21.56 62.27
N PRO A 107 47.05 21.93 63.30
CA PRO A 107 47.72 23.24 63.36
C PRO A 107 48.60 23.51 62.14
N GLY A 108 48.43 24.67 61.52
CA GLY A 108 49.19 25.09 60.33
C GLY A 108 48.90 24.28 59.06
N ALA A 109 47.85 23.45 59.04
CA ALA A 109 47.45 22.66 57.88
C ALA A 109 46.28 23.29 57.12
N GLU A 110 46.11 22.84 55.87
CA GLU A 110 44.95 23.11 55.02
C GLU A 110 44.26 21.79 54.69
N GLU A 111 42.93 21.77 54.72
CA GLU A 111 42.13 20.62 54.30
C GLU A 111 41.03 21.07 53.34
N THR A 112 40.69 20.21 52.37
CA THR A 112 39.63 20.51 51.39
C THR A 112 38.33 19.82 51.78
N VAL A 113 37.25 20.60 51.84
CA VAL A 113 35.88 20.11 51.93
C VAL A 113 35.26 20.10 50.54
N THR A 114 34.58 19.00 50.19
CA THR A 114 33.89 18.86 48.91
C THR A 114 32.40 18.63 49.13
N PHE A 115 31.59 19.45 48.47
CA PHE A 115 30.14 19.29 48.40
C PHE A 115 29.75 18.87 46.98
N SER A 116 28.74 18.01 46.86
CA SER A 116 28.17 17.63 45.56
C SER A 116 26.65 17.52 45.66
N GLY A 117 25.93 17.95 44.63
CA GLY A 117 24.47 17.83 44.57
C GLY A 117 23.86 18.26 43.24
N THR A 118 22.56 18.01 43.11
CA THR A 118 21.73 18.42 41.96
C THR A 118 20.76 19.53 42.35
N PHE A 119 20.27 20.28 41.38
CA PHE A 119 19.29 21.35 41.57
C PHE A 119 17.89 20.89 41.21
N ALA A 120 16.90 21.24 42.05
CA ALA A 120 15.50 20.88 41.78
C ALA A 120 14.80 21.89 40.85
N GLU A 121 15.27 23.14 40.83
CA GLU A 121 14.69 24.21 40.03
C GLU A 121 15.79 24.89 39.19
N PRO A 122 15.48 25.34 37.96
CA PRO A 122 16.38 26.18 37.19
C PRO A 122 16.44 27.60 37.79
N GLY A 123 17.57 28.27 37.65
CA GLY A 123 17.80 29.60 38.22
C GLY A 123 19.27 30.00 38.16
N GLU A 124 19.57 31.21 38.60
CA GLU A 124 20.95 31.67 38.81
C GLU A 124 21.18 31.71 40.33
N TYR A 125 22.18 30.97 40.81
CA TYR A 125 22.50 30.81 42.23
C TYR A 125 23.88 31.38 42.53
N ALA A 126 23.95 32.32 43.48
CA ALA A 126 25.21 32.73 44.07
C ALA A 126 25.67 31.67 45.10
N VAL A 127 26.90 31.19 44.97
CA VAL A 127 27.45 30.09 45.79
C VAL A 127 28.57 30.61 46.68
N ASP A 128 28.50 30.32 47.98
CA ASP A 128 29.56 30.61 48.94
C ASP A 128 29.73 29.50 49.98
N VAL A 129 30.90 29.43 50.61
CA VAL A 129 31.18 28.52 51.74
C VAL A 129 31.64 29.34 52.94
N ASN A 130 30.82 29.37 54.00
CA ASN A 130 31.00 30.23 55.18
C ASN A 130 31.25 31.72 54.83
N GLY A 131 30.66 32.23 53.75
CA GLY A 131 30.84 33.60 53.27
C GLY A 131 31.99 33.81 52.28
N GLU A 132 32.85 32.81 52.01
CA GLU A 132 33.85 32.88 50.95
C GLU A 132 33.20 32.56 49.58
N PRO A 133 33.20 33.49 48.60
CA PRO A 133 32.51 33.28 47.33
C PRO A 133 33.12 32.14 46.51
N ALA A 134 32.29 31.17 46.11
CA ALA A 134 32.68 30.06 45.25
C ALA A 134 32.36 30.30 43.76
N GLY A 135 31.56 31.31 43.45
CA GLY A 135 31.12 31.70 42.11
C GLY A 135 29.61 31.77 41.96
N THR A 136 29.14 31.99 40.73
CA THR A 136 27.71 31.95 40.37
C THR A 136 27.46 30.78 39.43
N VAL A 137 26.36 30.07 39.64
CA VAL A 137 25.96 28.92 38.81
C VAL A 137 24.60 29.19 38.19
N VAL A 138 24.54 29.12 36.86
CA VAL A 138 23.28 29.13 36.11
C VAL A 138 22.81 27.70 35.91
N VAL A 139 21.62 27.40 36.41
CA VAL A 139 20.98 26.10 36.33
C VAL A 139 19.87 26.15 35.30
N GLU A 140 19.98 25.32 34.27
CA GLU A 140 19.00 25.23 33.19
C GLU A 140 18.17 23.94 33.29
N ARG A 141 17.02 23.89 32.60
CA ARG A 141 16.33 22.62 32.38
C ARG A 141 17.06 21.82 31.30
N PRO A 142 17.06 20.49 31.34
CA PRO A 142 17.61 19.67 30.27
C PRO A 142 17.02 20.05 28.90
N PRO A 143 17.80 20.01 27.81
CA PRO A 143 17.28 20.30 26.48
C PRO A 143 16.14 19.34 26.10
N PRO A 144 15.31 19.68 25.08
CA PRO A 144 14.30 18.76 24.60
C PRO A 144 14.95 17.46 24.10
N ALA A 145 14.33 16.33 24.43
CA ALA A 145 14.74 15.00 23.99
C ALA A 145 13.50 14.25 23.53
N PHE A 146 13.49 13.76 22.30
CA PHE A 146 12.29 13.20 21.68
C PHE A 146 12.38 11.68 21.51
N GLU A 147 11.28 11.01 21.81
CA GLU A 147 11.12 9.57 21.60
C GLU A 147 9.84 9.30 20.82
N VAL A 148 9.91 8.39 19.84
CA VAL A 148 8.73 7.87 19.16
C VAL A 148 8.20 6.71 20.01
N ARG A 149 7.09 6.93 20.73
CA ARG A 149 6.52 5.93 21.66
C ARG A 149 5.68 4.89 20.94
N GLU A 150 4.85 5.34 20.03
CA GLU A 150 3.95 4.51 19.25
C GLU A 150 3.97 4.95 17.80
N ALA A 151 3.87 3.98 16.88
CA ALA A 151 3.69 4.24 15.47
C ALA A 151 2.80 3.14 14.88
N THR A 152 1.80 3.54 14.11
CA THR A 152 0.80 2.63 13.53
C THR A 152 0.62 2.92 12.05
N LEU A 153 0.36 1.85 11.30
CA LEU A 153 -0.01 1.90 9.89
C LEU A 153 -1.52 1.70 9.78
N ASP A 154 -2.17 2.47 8.92
CA ASP A 154 -3.60 2.31 8.68
C ASP A 154 -3.93 1.04 7.87
N ARG A 155 -2.96 0.54 7.09
CA ARG A 155 -3.07 -0.70 6.29
C ARG A 155 -1.70 -1.33 6.04
N ARG A 156 -1.70 -2.63 5.76
CA ARG A 156 -0.47 -3.41 5.42
C ARG A 156 -0.32 -3.73 3.93
N THR A 157 -1.35 -3.46 3.14
CA THR A 157 -1.32 -3.61 1.68
C THR A 157 -1.88 -2.36 1.04
N VAL A 158 -1.15 -1.80 0.09
CA VAL A 158 -1.56 -0.63 -0.71
C VAL A 158 -1.45 -0.96 -2.18
N ALA A 159 -2.25 -0.31 -3.01
CA ALA A 159 -2.06 -0.36 -4.45
C ALA A 159 -0.90 0.53 -4.87
N VAL A 160 -0.28 0.24 -6.02
CA VAL A 160 0.54 1.24 -6.72
C VAL A 160 -0.31 2.49 -6.96
N GLY A 161 0.22 3.66 -6.63
CA GLY A 161 -0.46 4.96 -6.61
C GLY A 161 -1.36 5.18 -5.39
N GLY A 162 -1.57 4.15 -4.55
CA GLY A 162 -2.32 4.25 -3.32
C GLY A 162 -1.48 4.90 -2.21
N GLU A 163 -2.15 5.68 -1.36
CA GLU A 163 -1.55 6.35 -0.21
C GLU A 163 -1.51 5.42 1.02
N LEU A 164 -0.40 5.41 1.73
CA LEU A 164 -0.24 4.85 3.08
C LEU A 164 -0.30 5.99 4.08
N THR A 165 -1.00 5.78 5.20
CA THR A 165 -1.03 6.72 6.32
C THR A 165 -0.34 6.11 7.54
N VAL A 166 0.62 6.84 8.09
CA VAL A 166 1.35 6.49 9.31
C VAL A 166 1.04 7.51 10.39
N THR A 167 0.61 7.03 11.55
CA THR A 167 0.34 7.87 12.73
C THR A 167 1.33 7.51 13.82
N ALA A 168 2.06 8.50 14.34
CA ALA A 168 3.05 8.31 15.39
C ALA A 168 2.84 9.28 16.56
N THR A 169 3.12 8.81 17.76
CA THR A 169 3.09 9.59 19.00
C THR A 169 4.52 9.95 19.40
N ILE A 170 4.80 11.25 19.47
CA ILE A 170 6.11 11.80 19.78
C ILE A 170 6.07 12.33 21.22
N ALA A 171 6.88 11.77 22.10
CA ALA A 171 7.04 12.22 23.48
C ALA A 171 8.29 13.08 23.63
N ASN A 172 8.18 14.20 24.34
CA ASN A 172 9.34 14.98 24.76
C ASN A 172 9.69 14.64 26.21
N VAL A 173 10.73 13.83 26.39
CA VAL A 173 11.23 13.39 27.70
C VAL A 173 12.27 14.37 28.29
N GLY A 174 12.56 15.47 27.59
CA GLY A 174 13.45 16.53 28.06
C GLY A 174 12.75 17.57 28.95
N GLY A 175 13.55 18.48 29.51
CA GLY A 175 13.07 19.52 30.44
C GLY A 175 12.57 20.80 29.76
N GLN A 176 12.74 20.94 28.44
CA GLN A 176 12.34 22.12 27.69
C GLN A 176 11.45 21.72 26.51
N ALA A 177 10.55 22.62 26.11
CA ALA A 177 9.76 22.45 24.90
C ALA A 177 10.66 22.54 23.65
N GLY A 178 10.34 21.77 22.61
CA GLY A 178 11.09 21.81 21.37
C GLY A 178 10.28 21.35 20.17
N THR A 179 10.91 21.40 19.00
CA THR A 179 10.31 20.93 17.74
C THR A 179 11.03 19.68 17.28
N TYR A 180 10.26 18.64 16.96
CA TYR A 180 10.74 17.39 16.37
C TYR A 180 10.31 17.30 14.91
N ALA A 181 11.26 17.01 14.02
CA ALA A 181 10.97 16.72 12.62
C ALA A 181 10.71 15.21 12.44
N ALA A 182 9.44 14.81 12.47
CA ALA A 182 9.06 13.42 12.27
C ALA A 182 9.21 13.04 10.80
N GLU A 183 10.23 12.25 10.48
CA GLU A 183 10.51 11.74 9.14
C GLU A 183 9.83 10.39 8.91
N LEU A 184 8.97 10.28 7.89
CA LEU A 184 8.52 8.98 7.39
C LEU A 184 9.65 8.41 6.52
N ARG A 185 10.08 7.19 6.84
CA ARG A 185 11.12 6.47 6.11
C ARG A 185 10.57 5.25 5.38
N VAL A 186 11.06 5.03 4.16
CA VAL A 186 10.79 3.87 3.32
C VAL A 186 12.12 3.22 2.98
N ASP A 187 12.32 1.97 3.41
CA ASP A 187 13.59 1.23 3.31
C ASP A 187 14.78 2.08 3.83
N GLY A 188 14.59 2.69 4.99
CA GLY A 188 15.58 3.55 5.66
C GLY A 188 15.78 4.95 5.06
N ARG A 189 15.13 5.29 3.92
CA ARG A 189 15.23 6.62 3.29
C ARG A 189 14.06 7.51 3.69
N SER A 190 14.33 8.73 4.13
CA SER A 190 13.29 9.73 4.38
C SER A 190 12.56 10.10 3.08
N VAL A 191 11.24 9.96 3.06
CA VAL A 191 10.37 10.27 1.91
C VAL A 191 9.46 11.47 2.15
N THR A 192 9.16 11.77 3.42
CA THR A 192 8.44 12.98 3.83
C THR A 192 8.76 13.28 5.29
N SER A 193 8.58 14.53 5.71
CA SER A 193 8.82 14.95 7.08
C SER A 193 7.78 15.97 7.53
N ARG A 194 7.41 15.93 8.81
CA ARG A 194 6.52 16.92 9.42
C ARG A 194 7.07 17.37 10.77
N GLU A 195 7.15 18.67 10.97
CA GLU A 195 7.54 19.26 12.24
C GLU A 195 6.35 19.26 13.22
N VAL A 196 6.63 18.89 14.46
CA VAL A 196 5.68 18.95 15.58
C VAL A 196 6.38 19.58 16.78
N ARG A 197 5.74 20.58 17.39
CA ARG A 197 6.21 21.19 18.63
C ARG A 197 5.62 20.42 19.80
N VAL A 198 6.45 19.98 20.74
CA VAL A 198 6.03 19.21 21.92
C VAL A 198 6.57 19.89 23.16
N GLU A 199 5.69 20.20 24.10
CA GLU A 199 6.05 20.79 25.39
C GLU A 199 6.79 19.76 26.26
N ALA A 200 7.52 20.23 27.28
CA ALA A 200 8.29 19.34 28.15
C ALA A 200 7.38 18.34 28.88
N GLY A 201 7.72 17.06 28.85
CA GLY A 201 6.92 15.98 29.44
C GLY A 201 5.59 15.69 28.74
N ALA A 202 5.30 16.34 27.61
CA ALA A 202 4.09 16.12 26.83
C ALA A 202 4.31 15.13 25.67
N GLU A 203 3.20 14.71 25.08
CA GLU A 203 3.18 13.91 23.85
C GLU A 203 2.29 14.57 22.81
N GLU A 204 2.69 14.47 21.54
CA GLU A 204 1.88 14.94 20.41
C GLU A 204 1.81 13.89 19.31
N THR A 205 0.66 13.81 18.64
CA THR A 205 0.45 12.88 17.53
C THR A 205 0.72 13.56 16.20
N VAL A 206 1.46 12.88 15.33
CA VAL A 206 1.73 13.31 13.96
C VAL A 206 1.23 12.28 12.96
N THR A 207 0.64 12.75 11.86
CA THR A 207 0.22 11.92 10.73
C THR A 207 1.03 12.27 9.50
N LEU A 208 1.60 11.24 8.88
CA LEU A 208 2.45 11.29 7.69
C LEU A 208 1.82 10.41 6.60
N THR A 209 1.89 10.84 5.35
CA THR A 209 1.35 10.07 4.21
C THR A 209 2.38 9.90 3.10
N HIS A 210 2.32 8.78 2.39
CA HIS A 210 3.19 8.51 1.24
C HIS A 210 2.51 7.58 0.22
N ALA A 211 2.68 7.86 -1.07
CA ALA A 211 2.18 7.02 -2.16
C ALA A 211 3.34 6.32 -2.88
N PHE A 212 3.14 5.06 -3.26
CA PHE A 212 4.15 4.22 -3.88
C PHE A 212 3.94 4.14 -5.40
N ASP A 213 5.01 4.26 -6.18
CA ASP A 213 4.98 4.22 -7.65
C ASP A 213 5.31 2.84 -8.23
N ALA A 214 5.86 1.94 -7.41
CA ALA A 214 6.25 0.60 -7.82
C ALA A 214 5.70 -0.47 -6.86
N PRO A 215 5.36 -1.66 -7.37
CA PRO A 215 4.99 -2.79 -6.52
C PRO A 215 6.22 -3.33 -5.78
N GLY A 216 6.02 -3.86 -4.58
CA GLY A 216 7.12 -4.36 -3.77
C GLY A 216 6.76 -4.63 -2.31
N ARG A 217 7.78 -4.94 -1.52
CA ARG A 217 7.71 -4.93 -0.06
C ARG A 217 8.62 -3.80 0.43
N TYR A 218 8.10 -3.00 1.35
CA TYR A 218 8.77 -1.79 1.82
C TYR A 218 8.75 -1.77 3.34
N GLU A 219 9.90 -1.57 3.96
CA GLU A 219 10.01 -1.31 5.39
C GLU A 219 9.64 0.14 5.68
N ILE A 220 8.71 0.35 6.62
CA ILE A 220 8.22 1.67 6.99
C ILE A 220 8.74 2.04 8.37
N GLY A 221 9.27 3.25 8.50
CA GLY A 221 9.82 3.79 9.74
C GLY A 221 9.38 5.22 10.03
N VAL A 222 9.45 5.65 11.29
CA VAL A 222 9.33 7.06 11.71
C VAL A 222 10.58 7.45 12.49
N GLY A 223 11.37 8.39 11.95
CA GLY A 223 12.69 8.71 12.49
C GLY A 223 13.62 7.49 12.48
N ALA A 224 14.11 7.09 13.65
CA ALA A 224 14.93 5.88 13.83
C ALA A 224 14.10 4.61 14.12
N THR A 225 12.80 4.74 14.37
CA THR A 225 11.94 3.63 14.78
C THR A 225 11.37 2.93 13.56
N VAL A 226 11.67 1.64 13.39
CA VAL A 226 11.01 0.78 12.39
C VAL A 226 9.62 0.42 12.89
N VAL A 227 8.61 0.60 12.04
CA VAL A 227 7.20 0.35 12.36
C VAL A 227 6.80 -1.07 11.95
N ASP A 228 6.77 -1.34 10.64
CA ASP A 228 6.42 -2.64 10.06
C ASP A 228 6.82 -2.66 8.57
N THR A 229 6.68 -3.82 7.92
CA THR A 229 6.80 -3.95 6.46
C THR A 229 5.42 -3.97 5.81
N ILE A 230 5.23 -3.19 4.75
CA ILE A 230 4.01 -3.24 3.93
C ILE A 230 4.25 -3.94 2.59
N ARG A 231 3.16 -4.31 1.92
CA ARG A 231 3.16 -4.78 0.53
C ARG A 231 2.48 -3.75 -0.37
N VAL A 232 3.19 -3.29 -1.40
CA VAL A 232 2.57 -2.55 -2.51
C VAL A 232 2.21 -3.57 -3.58
N ALA A 233 0.92 -3.80 -3.78
CA ALA A 233 0.41 -4.72 -4.76
C ALA A 233 0.37 -4.04 -6.15
N PRO A 234 0.83 -4.72 -7.22
CA PRO A 234 0.60 -4.24 -8.57
C PRO A 234 -0.91 -4.18 -8.85
N PRO A 235 -1.34 -3.31 -9.77
CA PRO A 235 -2.75 -3.19 -10.13
C PRO A 235 -3.31 -4.51 -10.68
N ALA A 236 -4.65 -4.59 -10.78
CA ALA A 236 -5.29 -5.65 -11.54
C ALA A 236 -4.73 -5.68 -12.98
N ALA A 237 -4.50 -6.87 -13.49
CA ALA A 237 -3.97 -7.11 -14.82
C ALA A 237 -4.71 -8.32 -15.40
N PHE A 238 -5.20 -8.21 -16.62
CA PHE A 238 -6.11 -9.20 -17.18
C PHE A 238 -5.51 -9.90 -18.38
N GLU A 239 -5.59 -11.22 -18.38
CA GLU A 239 -5.17 -12.04 -19.51
C GLU A 239 -6.38 -12.85 -20.01
N ILE A 240 -6.63 -12.79 -21.32
CA ILE A 240 -7.53 -13.74 -21.98
C ILE A 240 -6.73 -15.01 -22.18
N THR A 241 -7.03 -16.09 -21.46
CA THR A 241 -6.26 -17.35 -21.49
C THR A 241 -6.78 -18.32 -22.55
N ALA A 242 -8.07 -18.27 -22.89
CA ALA A 242 -8.68 -19.10 -23.92
C ALA A 242 -9.80 -18.37 -24.65
N THR A 243 -10.02 -18.74 -25.91
CA THR A 243 -11.14 -18.30 -26.74
C THR A 243 -11.79 -19.52 -27.40
N GLU A 244 -13.11 -19.53 -27.51
CA GLU A 244 -13.88 -20.60 -28.13
C GLU A 244 -15.01 -20.01 -28.98
N LEU A 245 -15.30 -20.66 -30.10
CA LEU A 245 -16.42 -20.39 -30.98
C LEU A 245 -17.29 -21.64 -31.06
N ASP A 246 -18.58 -21.52 -30.75
CA ASP A 246 -19.49 -22.68 -30.74
C ASP A 246 -19.71 -23.29 -32.14
N ARG A 247 -19.70 -22.46 -33.18
CA ARG A 247 -19.84 -22.88 -34.59
C ARG A 247 -19.26 -21.85 -35.55
N ALA A 248 -18.69 -22.34 -36.66
CA ALA A 248 -18.07 -21.49 -37.69
C ALA A 248 -18.94 -21.31 -38.95
N ARG A 249 -20.10 -21.97 -39.04
CA ARG A 249 -20.99 -21.91 -40.23
C ARG A 249 -22.43 -21.73 -39.80
N ILE A 250 -23.07 -20.68 -40.29
CA ILE A 250 -24.44 -20.33 -39.93
C ILE A 250 -25.21 -19.76 -41.13
N GLY A 251 -26.53 -19.65 -41.00
CA GLY A 251 -27.38 -18.85 -41.88
C GLY A 251 -27.44 -17.38 -41.44
N VAL A 252 -27.82 -16.48 -42.35
CA VAL A 252 -28.18 -15.09 -42.00
C VAL A 252 -29.28 -15.08 -40.94
N GLY A 253 -29.13 -14.23 -39.93
CA GLY A 253 -30.05 -14.10 -38.80
C GLY A 253 -29.82 -15.13 -37.68
N GLU A 254 -28.93 -16.10 -37.85
CA GLU A 254 -28.50 -16.99 -36.76
C GLU A 254 -27.42 -16.33 -35.89
N ARG A 255 -27.31 -16.82 -34.65
CA ARG A 255 -26.28 -16.39 -33.68
C ARG A 255 -25.16 -17.41 -33.60
N VAL A 256 -23.95 -16.91 -33.41
CA VAL A 256 -22.84 -17.70 -32.85
C VAL A 256 -22.53 -17.19 -31.44
N GLU A 257 -22.01 -18.07 -30.61
CA GLU A 257 -21.58 -17.77 -29.25
C GLU A 257 -20.05 -17.75 -29.19
N VAL A 258 -19.48 -16.58 -28.90
CA VAL A 258 -18.04 -16.44 -28.62
C VAL A 258 -17.83 -16.50 -27.11
N ARG A 259 -16.91 -17.35 -26.67
CA ARG A 259 -16.50 -17.44 -25.26
C ARG A 259 -15.06 -17.01 -25.11
N ALA A 260 -14.79 -16.20 -24.09
CA ALA A 260 -13.44 -15.81 -23.72
C ALA A 260 -13.22 -16.08 -22.24
N THR A 261 -12.21 -16.89 -21.92
CA THR A 261 -11.78 -17.12 -20.54
C THR A 261 -10.79 -16.04 -20.15
N VAL A 262 -11.10 -15.29 -19.10
CA VAL A 262 -10.32 -14.14 -18.62
C VAL A 262 -9.89 -14.41 -17.19
N THR A 263 -8.61 -14.22 -16.92
CA THR A 263 -8.01 -14.37 -15.59
C THR A 263 -7.42 -13.03 -15.15
N ASN A 264 -7.68 -12.63 -13.90
CA ASN A 264 -6.93 -11.54 -13.27
C ASN A 264 -5.59 -12.09 -12.74
N VAL A 265 -4.52 -11.84 -13.50
CA VAL A 265 -3.14 -12.18 -13.15
C VAL A 265 -2.47 -11.11 -12.26
N GLY A 266 -3.19 -10.02 -11.98
CA GLY A 266 -2.79 -8.99 -11.03
C GLY A 266 -3.05 -9.38 -9.57
N ASN A 267 -2.66 -8.49 -8.66
CA ASN A 267 -2.73 -8.73 -7.21
C ASN A 267 -3.81 -7.93 -6.49
N LEU A 268 -4.62 -7.19 -7.25
CA LEU A 268 -5.75 -6.43 -6.75
C LEU A 268 -6.99 -6.76 -7.57
N GLU A 269 -8.15 -6.62 -6.93
CA GLU A 269 -9.41 -6.63 -7.65
C GLU A 269 -9.45 -5.46 -8.65
N GLY A 270 -10.06 -5.70 -9.80
CA GLY A 270 -10.31 -4.63 -10.76
C GLY A 270 -11.31 -5.02 -11.82
N THR A 271 -11.68 -4.04 -12.62
CA THR A 271 -12.64 -4.18 -13.72
C THR A 271 -11.94 -4.01 -15.06
N THR A 272 -12.28 -4.85 -16.04
CA THR A 272 -11.85 -4.74 -17.44
C THR A 272 -13.03 -4.93 -18.39
N GLY A 273 -12.96 -4.28 -19.56
CA GLY A 273 -13.89 -4.49 -20.65
C GLY A 273 -13.36 -5.55 -21.62
N ILE A 274 -14.17 -6.54 -21.94
CA ILE A 274 -13.90 -7.55 -22.95
C ILE A 274 -14.64 -7.16 -24.22
N GLU A 275 -13.89 -6.85 -25.27
CA GLU A 275 -14.39 -6.43 -26.58
C GLU A 275 -14.40 -7.61 -27.56
N LEU A 276 -15.58 -7.88 -28.15
CA LEU A 276 -15.69 -8.70 -29.35
C LEU A 276 -15.46 -7.82 -30.56
N ARG A 277 -14.54 -8.23 -31.44
CA ARG A 277 -14.25 -7.57 -32.70
C ARG A 277 -14.65 -8.45 -33.87
N ARG A 278 -15.24 -7.82 -34.89
CA ARG A 278 -15.57 -8.40 -36.19
C ARG A 278 -14.82 -7.60 -37.25
N ASP A 279 -13.93 -8.26 -37.99
CA ASP A 279 -13.05 -7.66 -39.01
C ASP A 279 -12.29 -6.41 -38.48
N GLY A 280 -11.89 -6.48 -37.20
CA GLY A 280 -11.18 -5.41 -36.50
C GLY A 280 -12.06 -4.36 -35.82
N GLU A 281 -13.35 -4.28 -36.13
CA GLU A 281 -14.29 -3.33 -35.52
C GLU A 281 -14.95 -3.92 -34.25
N VAL A 282 -15.09 -3.12 -33.19
CA VAL A 282 -15.74 -3.55 -31.95
C VAL A 282 -17.26 -3.64 -32.15
N VAL A 283 -17.82 -4.84 -31.99
CA VAL A 283 -19.26 -5.11 -32.15
C VAL A 283 -19.99 -5.37 -30.83
N ALA A 284 -19.26 -5.75 -29.78
CA ALA A 284 -19.80 -5.91 -28.44
C ALA A 284 -18.73 -5.64 -27.38
N ARG A 285 -19.16 -5.23 -26.19
CA ARG A 285 -18.30 -5.05 -25.02
C ARG A 285 -19.01 -5.57 -23.77
N ARG A 286 -18.28 -6.25 -22.89
CA ARG A 286 -18.75 -6.76 -21.59
C ARG A 286 -17.76 -6.39 -20.50
N GLU A 287 -18.23 -5.81 -19.41
CA GLU A 287 -17.37 -5.52 -18.26
C GLU A 287 -17.39 -6.67 -17.26
N VAL A 288 -16.23 -7.00 -16.72
CA VAL A 288 -16.08 -8.00 -15.65
C VAL A 288 -15.17 -7.44 -14.57
N THR A 289 -15.57 -7.62 -13.31
CA THR A 289 -14.75 -7.34 -12.13
C THR A 289 -14.27 -8.66 -11.57
N LEU A 290 -12.96 -8.80 -11.38
CA LEU A 290 -12.34 -10.04 -10.92
C LEU A 290 -11.40 -9.76 -9.76
N ALA A 291 -11.54 -10.54 -8.69
CA ALA A 291 -10.59 -10.60 -7.60
C ALA A 291 -9.24 -11.18 -8.08
N PRO A 292 -8.15 -11.05 -7.30
CA PRO A 292 -6.86 -11.63 -7.66
C PRO A 292 -6.95 -13.15 -7.92
N ALA A 293 -6.33 -13.62 -9.00
CA ALA A 293 -6.38 -15.00 -9.47
C ALA A 293 -7.78 -15.55 -9.85
N GLU A 294 -8.83 -14.73 -9.80
CA GLU A 294 -10.14 -15.12 -10.26
C GLU A 294 -10.15 -15.30 -11.78
N THR A 295 -10.86 -16.32 -12.25
CA THR A 295 -11.03 -16.64 -13.66
C THR A 295 -12.51 -16.76 -13.99
N VAL A 296 -12.95 -16.08 -15.04
CA VAL A 296 -14.34 -16.11 -15.53
C VAL A 296 -14.36 -16.42 -17.02
N THR A 297 -15.44 -17.04 -17.49
CA THR A 297 -15.71 -17.16 -18.93
C THR A 297 -16.80 -16.18 -19.32
N VAL A 298 -16.46 -15.27 -20.23
CA VAL A 298 -17.37 -14.25 -20.76
C VAL A 298 -18.04 -14.77 -22.02
N HIS A 299 -19.36 -14.61 -22.05
CA HIS A 299 -20.26 -15.08 -23.08
C HIS A 299 -20.71 -13.92 -23.98
N MET A 300 -20.42 -13.99 -25.28
CA MET A 300 -20.62 -12.90 -26.23
C MET A 300 -21.33 -13.42 -27.49
N PRO A 301 -22.67 -13.45 -27.50
CA PRO A 301 -23.43 -13.81 -28.69
C PRO A 301 -23.32 -12.72 -29.76
N VAL A 302 -23.17 -13.12 -31.02
CA VAL A 302 -23.12 -12.20 -32.18
C VAL A 302 -24.00 -12.70 -33.32
N GLU A 303 -24.69 -11.76 -33.96
CA GLU A 303 -25.58 -11.98 -35.11
C GLU A 303 -24.99 -11.40 -36.40
N PHE A 304 -25.38 -11.99 -37.53
CA PHE A 304 -24.96 -11.56 -38.86
C PHE A 304 -26.17 -11.36 -39.78
N SER A 305 -26.25 -10.17 -40.38
CA SER A 305 -27.34 -9.78 -41.27
C SER A 305 -27.04 -9.99 -42.76
N GLU A 306 -25.77 -10.26 -43.09
CA GLU A 306 -25.30 -10.42 -44.47
C GLU A 306 -24.49 -11.71 -44.60
N ALA A 307 -24.49 -12.26 -45.82
CA ALA A 307 -23.61 -13.38 -46.14
C ALA A 307 -22.17 -12.88 -46.26
N GLY A 308 -21.23 -13.70 -45.82
CA GLY A 308 -19.81 -13.37 -45.86
C GLY A 308 -18.96 -14.24 -44.94
N ALA A 309 -17.65 -14.09 -45.09
CA ALA A 309 -16.66 -14.58 -44.14
C ALA A 309 -16.25 -13.44 -43.22
N TYR A 310 -16.43 -13.61 -41.91
CA TYR A 310 -16.15 -12.61 -40.89
C TYR A 310 -15.09 -13.11 -39.93
N GLU A 311 -14.01 -12.36 -39.73
CA GLU A 311 -12.97 -12.67 -38.75
C GLU A 311 -13.38 -12.17 -37.37
N LEU A 312 -13.39 -13.06 -36.37
CA LEU A 312 -13.70 -12.72 -34.99
C LEU A 312 -12.43 -12.73 -34.12
N ALA A 313 -12.31 -11.72 -33.26
CA ALA A 313 -11.25 -11.61 -32.26
C ALA A 313 -11.79 -11.07 -30.94
N VAL A 314 -11.14 -11.41 -29.83
CA VAL A 314 -11.45 -10.83 -28.51
C VAL A 314 -10.23 -10.07 -27.99
N ALA A 315 -10.48 -8.91 -27.41
CA ALA A 315 -9.47 -8.12 -26.71
C ALA A 315 -9.98 -7.71 -25.33
N ALA A 316 -9.09 -7.69 -24.34
CA ALA A 316 -9.36 -6.99 -23.09
C ALA A 316 -8.93 -5.53 -23.25
N THR A 317 -9.72 -4.62 -22.71
CA THR A 317 -9.40 -3.18 -22.62
C THR A 317 -8.58 -2.95 -21.36
N ASP A 318 -7.99 -1.76 -21.23
CA ASP A 318 -7.46 -1.19 -19.98
C ASP A 318 -6.79 -2.18 -19.01
N ARG A 319 -5.46 -2.16 -18.91
CA ARG A 319 -4.67 -3.09 -18.06
C ARG A 319 -4.68 -4.54 -18.55
N ALA A 320 -4.99 -4.75 -19.84
CA ALA A 320 -4.81 -6.03 -20.50
C ALA A 320 -3.32 -6.36 -20.71
N VAL A 321 -2.98 -7.64 -20.53
CA VAL A 321 -1.67 -8.18 -20.88
C VAL A 321 -1.82 -9.00 -22.15
N GLY A 322 -1.18 -8.54 -23.24
CA GLY A 322 -1.14 -9.24 -24.52
C GLY A 322 -1.97 -8.61 -25.63
N ALA A 323 -1.75 -9.08 -26.85
CA ALA A 323 -2.46 -8.66 -28.05
C ALA A 323 -3.89 -9.27 -28.11
N PRO A 324 -4.79 -8.74 -28.94
CA PRO A 324 -6.06 -9.38 -29.24
C PRO A 324 -5.86 -10.86 -29.60
N ARG A 325 -6.70 -11.75 -29.07
CA ARG A 325 -6.68 -13.17 -29.44
C ARG A 325 -7.71 -13.44 -30.52
N GLY A 326 -7.25 -13.96 -31.65
CA GLY A 326 -8.12 -14.46 -32.72
C GLY A 326 -9.01 -15.59 -32.20
N VAL A 327 -10.28 -15.56 -32.57
CA VAL A 327 -11.26 -16.59 -32.24
C VAL A 327 -11.43 -17.56 -33.42
N GLY A 328 -11.47 -17.00 -34.63
CA GLY A 328 -11.66 -17.76 -35.87
C GLY A 328 -12.54 -17.00 -36.88
N THR A 329 -12.81 -17.64 -38.02
CA THR A 329 -13.67 -17.08 -39.07
C THR A 329 -15.05 -17.72 -39.02
N VAL A 330 -16.10 -16.90 -39.07
CA VAL A 330 -17.48 -17.33 -39.23
C VAL A 330 -17.90 -17.14 -40.68
N TYR A 331 -18.46 -18.19 -41.28
CA TYR A 331 -19.02 -18.17 -42.63
C TYR A 331 -20.54 -18.12 -42.55
N VAL A 332 -21.12 -17.05 -43.07
CA VAL A 332 -22.56 -16.77 -43.01
C VAL A 332 -23.18 -16.99 -44.36
N ARG A 333 -24.16 -17.88 -44.43
CA ARG A 333 -24.85 -18.24 -45.65
C ARG A 333 -26.18 -17.50 -45.78
N ALA A 334 -26.40 -16.84 -46.91
CA ALA A 334 -27.73 -16.39 -47.32
C ALA A 334 -28.28 -17.36 -48.36
N CYS A 335 -29.52 -17.84 -48.19
CA CYS A 335 -30.23 -18.66 -49.17
C CYS A 335 -31.46 -17.92 -49.69
N SER A 336 -31.74 -18.04 -50.98
CA SER A 336 -32.96 -17.52 -51.61
C SER A 336 -33.54 -18.53 -52.60
N THR A 337 -34.87 -18.58 -52.67
CA THR A 337 -35.57 -19.40 -53.66
C THR A 337 -35.49 -18.71 -55.01
N ALA A 338 -34.85 -19.39 -55.95
CA ALA A 338 -34.64 -18.93 -57.31
C ALA A 338 -35.77 -19.33 -58.26
N VAL A 339 -36.32 -20.50 -58.04
CA VAL A 339 -37.46 -21.06 -58.79
C VAL A 339 -38.35 -21.74 -57.77
N SER A 340 -39.65 -21.51 -57.86
CA SER A 340 -40.66 -22.24 -57.10
C SER A 340 -41.94 -22.23 -57.93
N GLU A 341 -42.11 -23.27 -58.74
CA GLU A 341 -43.23 -23.35 -59.66
C GLU A 341 -43.71 -24.79 -59.88
N THR A 342 -44.81 -24.92 -60.61
CA THR A 342 -45.31 -26.20 -61.09
C THR A 342 -45.42 -26.13 -62.60
N VAL A 343 -44.64 -26.96 -63.28
CA VAL A 343 -44.53 -27.00 -64.75
C VAL A 343 -45.28 -28.18 -65.31
N THR A 344 -46.01 -27.96 -66.41
CA THR A 344 -46.68 -29.02 -67.17
C THR A 344 -45.79 -29.41 -68.34
N VAL A 345 -45.49 -30.71 -68.48
CA VAL A 345 -44.55 -31.22 -69.49
C VAL A 345 -45.24 -32.13 -70.49
N GLY A 346 -44.86 -31.97 -71.75
CA GLY A 346 -45.38 -32.74 -72.88
C GLY A 346 -44.48 -33.91 -73.26
N SER A 347 -44.79 -34.56 -74.38
CA SER A 347 -43.93 -35.61 -74.96
C SER A 347 -42.53 -35.07 -75.25
N ARG A 348 -41.49 -35.76 -74.77
CA ARG A 348 -40.09 -35.44 -75.09
C ARG A 348 -39.71 -33.96 -74.88
N SER A 349 -40.24 -33.33 -73.83
CA SER A 349 -39.96 -31.95 -73.48
C SER A 349 -38.87 -31.83 -72.41
N ALA A 350 -38.36 -30.63 -72.19
CA ALA A 350 -37.45 -30.33 -71.10
C ALA A 350 -37.73 -28.93 -70.56
N GLU A 351 -37.50 -28.76 -69.27
CA GLU A 351 -37.51 -27.46 -68.61
C GLU A 351 -36.09 -27.07 -68.24
N GLU A 352 -35.73 -25.82 -68.50
CA GLU A 352 -34.36 -25.34 -68.34
C GLU A 352 -34.35 -24.01 -67.58
N TYR A 353 -33.55 -23.98 -66.52
CA TYR A 353 -33.38 -22.82 -65.64
C TYR A 353 -31.92 -22.40 -65.65
N ALA A 354 -31.65 -21.19 -66.13
CA ALA A 354 -30.31 -20.62 -66.12
C ALA A 354 -30.20 -19.50 -65.09
N PHE A 355 -29.08 -19.45 -64.38
CA PHE A 355 -28.81 -18.38 -63.43
C PHE A 355 -27.34 -18.11 -63.22
N ASP A 356 -27.02 -16.84 -62.98
CA ASP A 356 -25.67 -16.39 -62.69
C ASP A 356 -25.42 -16.50 -61.18
N LEU A 357 -24.40 -17.28 -60.81
CA LEU A 357 -23.94 -17.41 -59.43
C LEU A 357 -22.65 -16.63 -59.21
N ARG A 358 -22.50 -16.11 -58.00
CA ARG A 358 -21.21 -15.59 -57.49
C ARG A 358 -20.29 -16.76 -57.11
N GLU A 359 -19.03 -16.45 -56.84
CA GLU A 359 -18.08 -17.42 -56.29
C GLU A 359 -18.60 -17.98 -54.96
N ASN A 360 -18.21 -19.22 -54.63
CA ASN A 360 -18.60 -19.90 -53.39
C ASN A 360 -20.13 -19.93 -53.19
N ALA A 361 -20.85 -20.44 -54.17
CA ALA A 361 -22.30 -20.59 -54.12
C ALA A 361 -22.72 -22.05 -53.99
N MET A 362 -23.96 -22.27 -53.57
CA MET A 362 -24.59 -23.58 -53.50
C MET A 362 -25.95 -23.52 -54.20
N ILE A 363 -26.28 -24.56 -54.94
CA ILE A 363 -27.59 -24.76 -55.55
C ILE A 363 -28.19 -26.00 -54.91
N THR A 364 -29.43 -25.92 -54.45
CA THR A 364 -30.25 -27.09 -54.14
C THR A 364 -31.36 -27.16 -55.17
N VAL A 365 -31.49 -28.29 -55.86
CA VAL A 365 -32.57 -28.55 -56.82
C VAL A 365 -33.47 -29.61 -56.22
N VAL A 366 -34.74 -29.28 -56.03
CA VAL A 366 -35.80 -30.20 -55.65
C VAL A 366 -36.79 -30.28 -56.81
N SER A 367 -37.06 -31.48 -57.29
CA SER A 367 -38.14 -31.72 -58.25
C SER A 367 -39.00 -32.87 -57.76
N ARG A 368 -40.32 -32.70 -57.82
CA ARG A 368 -41.28 -33.75 -57.45
C ARG A 368 -42.27 -33.97 -58.58
N THR A 369 -42.41 -35.21 -59.01
CA THR A 369 -43.46 -35.62 -59.94
C THR A 369 -44.81 -35.53 -59.24
N ARG A 370 -45.69 -34.66 -59.74
CA ARG A 370 -47.09 -34.56 -59.28
C ARG A 370 -47.98 -35.51 -60.07
N GLU A 371 -47.74 -35.63 -61.36
CA GLU A 371 -48.50 -36.49 -62.25
C GLU A 371 -47.63 -36.92 -63.44
N GLY A 372 -47.85 -38.15 -63.93
CA GLY A 372 -47.25 -38.62 -65.17
C GLY A 372 -45.86 -39.24 -64.99
N VAL A 373 -44.83 -38.56 -65.47
CA VAL A 373 -43.48 -39.11 -65.70
C VAL A 373 -42.43 -38.42 -64.84
N ASP A 374 -41.43 -39.17 -64.40
CA ASP A 374 -40.32 -38.65 -63.61
C ASP A 374 -39.30 -37.90 -64.47
N PRO A 375 -38.83 -36.73 -64.01
CA PRO A 375 -37.80 -35.99 -64.72
C PRO A 375 -36.43 -36.67 -64.60
N THR A 376 -35.53 -36.33 -65.53
CA THR A 376 -34.09 -36.56 -65.38
C THR A 376 -33.38 -35.21 -65.25
N LEU A 377 -32.67 -35.01 -64.14
CA LEU A 377 -31.93 -33.81 -63.81
C LEU A 377 -30.51 -33.83 -64.38
N THR A 378 -30.13 -32.72 -65.01
CA THR A 378 -28.75 -32.35 -65.32
C THR A 378 -28.46 -30.96 -64.77
N VAL A 379 -27.30 -30.76 -64.13
CA VAL A 379 -26.78 -29.44 -63.75
C VAL A 379 -25.46 -29.21 -64.46
N VAL A 380 -25.38 -28.10 -65.20
CA VAL A 380 -24.20 -27.71 -65.99
C VAL A 380 -23.61 -26.43 -65.41
N GLY A 381 -22.28 -26.43 -65.21
CA GLY A 381 -21.53 -25.26 -64.75
C GLY A 381 -21.06 -24.35 -65.88
N PRO A 382 -20.41 -23.22 -65.54
CA PRO A 382 -20.09 -22.15 -66.47
C PRO A 382 -19.06 -22.53 -67.54
N SER A 383 -18.26 -23.59 -67.34
CA SER A 383 -17.33 -24.11 -68.36
C SER A 383 -17.94 -25.23 -69.20
N GLY A 384 -19.24 -25.50 -69.04
CA GLY A 384 -19.95 -26.59 -69.72
C GLY A 384 -19.79 -27.95 -69.03
N GLU A 385 -19.15 -27.99 -67.86
CA GLU A 385 -18.97 -29.21 -67.07
C GLU A 385 -20.30 -29.67 -66.47
N ARG A 386 -20.57 -30.98 -66.54
CA ARG A 386 -21.77 -31.57 -65.93
C ARG A 386 -21.48 -31.85 -64.46
N LEU A 387 -22.07 -31.04 -63.58
CA LEU A 387 -21.93 -31.15 -62.13
C LEU A 387 -22.86 -32.22 -61.55
N ILE A 388 -24.01 -32.42 -62.21
CA ILE A 388 -24.93 -33.53 -61.99
C ILE A 388 -25.38 -34.04 -63.36
N GLU A 389 -25.42 -35.35 -63.52
CA GLU A 389 -25.84 -35.98 -64.76
C GLU A 389 -26.71 -37.20 -64.46
N GLY A 390 -27.97 -37.15 -64.91
CA GLY A 390 -28.84 -38.33 -64.96
C GLY A 390 -29.59 -38.67 -63.68
N ALA A 391 -29.58 -37.81 -62.66
CA ALA A 391 -30.37 -38.02 -61.44
C ALA A 391 -31.86 -38.07 -61.83
N ASN A 392 -32.58 -39.11 -61.46
CA ASN A 392 -33.97 -39.32 -61.86
C ASN A 392 -34.78 -39.95 -60.72
N GLY A 393 -36.09 -39.75 -60.76
CA GLY A 393 -37.02 -40.35 -59.80
C GLY A 393 -38.22 -39.46 -59.52
N THR A 394 -39.18 -40.01 -58.77
CA THR A 394 -40.42 -39.32 -58.36
C THR A 394 -40.16 -38.10 -57.48
N GLU A 395 -39.07 -38.11 -56.72
CA GLU A 395 -38.52 -36.95 -56.03
C GLU A 395 -37.01 -36.92 -56.24
N ILE A 396 -36.52 -35.83 -56.83
CA ILE A 396 -35.10 -35.53 -56.97
C ILE A 396 -34.77 -34.45 -55.94
N ARG A 397 -33.72 -34.68 -55.13
CA ARG A 397 -33.17 -33.67 -54.24
C ARG A 397 -31.66 -33.69 -54.33
N GLU A 398 -31.13 -32.74 -55.07
CA GLU A 398 -29.72 -32.67 -55.36
C GLU A 398 -29.11 -31.36 -54.90
N ARG A 399 -27.81 -31.40 -54.56
CA ARG A 399 -27.06 -30.24 -54.08
C ARG A 399 -25.71 -30.14 -54.77
N VAL A 400 -25.41 -28.95 -55.30
CA VAL A 400 -24.13 -28.61 -55.91
C VAL A 400 -23.50 -27.46 -55.14
N THR A 401 -22.26 -27.61 -54.69
CA THR A 401 -21.44 -26.50 -54.18
C THR A 401 -20.39 -26.15 -55.21
N THR A 402 -20.27 -24.87 -55.55
CA THR A 402 -19.35 -24.39 -56.57
C THR A 402 -18.48 -23.26 -56.04
N ARG A 403 -17.25 -23.16 -56.55
CA ARG A 403 -16.33 -22.05 -56.29
C ARG A 403 -16.28 -21.04 -57.43
N ALA A 404 -16.72 -21.41 -58.62
CA ALA A 404 -16.63 -20.57 -59.81
C ALA A 404 -17.88 -19.66 -59.95
N ALA A 405 -17.66 -18.37 -60.15
CA ALA A 405 -18.71 -17.48 -60.62
C ALA A 405 -19.05 -17.77 -62.09
N GLY A 406 -20.31 -17.55 -62.47
CA GLY A 406 -20.76 -17.67 -63.86
C GLY A 406 -22.16 -18.25 -63.99
N ARG A 407 -22.54 -18.56 -65.22
CA ARG A 407 -23.87 -19.09 -65.56
C ARG A 407 -23.95 -20.59 -65.31
N TYR A 408 -24.93 -21.00 -64.52
CA TYR A 408 -25.28 -22.40 -64.29
C TYR A 408 -26.62 -22.68 -64.92
N THR A 409 -26.76 -23.88 -65.48
CA THR A 409 -28.01 -24.34 -66.10
C THR A 409 -28.49 -25.61 -65.41
N VAL A 410 -29.71 -25.57 -64.89
CA VAL A 410 -30.44 -26.71 -64.34
C VAL A 410 -31.46 -27.15 -65.38
N ARG A 411 -31.39 -28.39 -65.83
CA ARG A 411 -32.27 -28.94 -66.86
C ARG A 411 -32.97 -30.19 -66.35
N LEU A 412 -34.29 -30.24 -66.51
CA LEU A 412 -35.14 -31.38 -66.19
C LEU A 412 -35.74 -31.92 -67.50
N ASP A 413 -35.34 -33.12 -67.89
CA ASP A 413 -35.76 -33.76 -69.14
C ASP A 413 -36.89 -34.77 -68.92
N ASN A 414 -37.91 -34.72 -69.78
CA ASN A 414 -38.87 -35.80 -69.95
C ASN A 414 -38.46 -36.63 -71.17
N GLY A 415 -37.91 -37.83 -70.98
CA GLY A 415 -37.56 -38.73 -72.08
C GLY A 415 -38.76 -39.51 -72.68
N ALA A 416 -39.92 -39.49 -72.02
CA ALA A 416 -41.07 -40.31 -72.39
C ALA A 416 -41.95 -39.68 -73.49
N VAL A 417 -42.66 -40.55 -74.22
CA VAL A 417 -43.69 -40.16 -75.18
C VAL A 417 -45.05 -40.19 -74.49
N LEU A 418 -45.72 -39.05 -74.43
CA LEU A 418 -47.04 -38.84 -73.82
C LEU A 418 -48.04 -38.41 -74.91
N PRO A 419 -48.56 -39.35 -75.72
CA PRO A 419 -49.28 -39.00 -76.94
C PRO A 419 -50.61 -38.26 -76.72
N TRP A 420 -51.20 -38.36 -75.52
CA TRP A 420 -52.48 -37.71 -75.17
C TRP A 420 -52.58 -37.31 -73.69
N ARG A 421 -51.43 -37.17 -73.01
CA ARG A 421 -51.34 -36.83 -71.58
C ARG A 421 -50.22 -35.80 -71.39
N SER A 422 -50.24 -35.13 -70.25
CA SER A 422 -49.12 -34.33 -69.76
C SER A 422 -48.60 -34.91 -68.46
N GLY A 423 -47.33 -34.65 -68.17
CA GLY A 423 -46.79 -34.78 -66.82
C GLY A 423 -46.82 -33.44 -66.11
N THR A 424 -46.69 -33.44 -64.80
CA THR A 424 -46.57 -32.22 -64.01
C THR A 424 -45.45 -32.39 -62.98
N TRP A 425 -44.54 -31.43 -62.91
CA TRP A 425 -43.47 -31.39 -61.92
C TRP A 425 -43.61 -30.16 -61.05
N ALA A 426 -43.46 -30.31 -59.74
CA ALA A 426 -43.20 -29.19 -58.85
C ALA A 426 -41.68 -29.02 -58.75
N VAL A 427 -41.17 -27.85 -59.13
CA VAL A 427 -39.73 -27.55 -59.18
C VAL A 427 -39.43 -26.43 -58.21
N GLU A 428 -38.47 -26.68 -57.33
CA GLU A 428 -37.92 -25.70 -56.40
C GLU A 428 -36.40 -25.68 -56.54
N ILE A 429 -35.85 -24.51 -56.83
CA ILE A 429 -34.41 -24.30 -56.89
C ILE A 429 -34.07 -23.24 -55.85
N GLU A 430 -33.21 -23.59 -54.91
CA GLU A 430 -32.64 -22.66 -53.94
C GLU A 430 -31.20 -22.35 -54.31
N ARG A 431 -30.80 -21.09 -54.14
CA ARG A 431 -29.42 -20.65 -54.29
C ARG A 431 -28.95 -20.11 -52.95
N CYS A 432 -27.74 -20.48 -52.54
CA CYS A 432 -27.12 -19.91 -51.36
C CYS A 432 -25.74 -19.35 -51.68
N THR A 433 -25.37 -18.24 -51.04
CA THR A 433 -24.05 -17.62 -51.11
C THR A 433 -23.46 -17.53 -49.70
N TRP A 434 -22.13 -17.63 -49.61
CA TRP A 434 -21.37 -17.54 -48.35
C TRP A 434 -20.63 -16.23 -48.20
#